data_AF-A0A6A6ZK32-F1
#
_entry.id   AF-A0A6A6ZK32-F1
#
_cell.length_a   1.000
_cell.length_b   1.000
_cell.length_c   1.000
_cell.angle_alpha   90.00
_cell.angle_beta   90.00
_cell.angle_gamma   90.00
#
_symmetry.space_group_name_H-M   'P 1'
#
loop_
_entity.id
_entity.type
_entity.pdbx_description
1 polymer ?
#
loop_
_entity_poly.entity_id
_entity_poly.type
_entity_poly.pdbx_seq_one_letter_code
_entity_poly.pdbx_strand_id
1 'polypeptide(L)'
;MNVPGQDPGPMISKSGQQSRFEALHLVDETIVFFSRSREDMSRSRLDAPSEFHALKNGLVEALNQGDCSEIPTRDMRNAIRLLGRVFFMGAIGQDVIFDWERDIGRLEEGILGSTHSYKESGRIRHRIYMNPSHTKVRTHMLASARVGTLLHEILHAFLYEFACADCITAPDNIGGKGIQNHGRAWHRLAQALDQYAPKLLELPDIDLSRLVTLRNWVERSQEARAEGAGPNDGRVWKPSIHDLHNLGFV
;
A
#
# COMPACT_ATOMS: atom_id res chain seq x y z
N MET A 1 18.82 10.30 -18.28
CA MET A 1 18.25 9.18 -19.07
C MET A 1 18.84 7.90 -18.49
N ASN A 2 18.01 7.01 -17.96
CA ASN A 2 18.46 5.72 -17.44
C ASN A 2 18.85 4.80 -18.60
N VAL A 3 19.96 4.08 -18.46
CA VAL A 3 20.38 3.06 -19.44
C VAL A 3 19.39 1.90 -19.40
N PRO A 4 18.83 1.46 -20.55
CA PRO A 4 17.97 0.27 -20.59
C PRO A 4 18.66 -0.92 -19.92
N GLY A 5 17.97 -1.58 -18.99
CA GLY A 5 18.49 -2.75 -18.27
C GLY A 5 19.28 -2.46 -16.99
N GLN A 6 19.54 -1.19 -16.64
CA GLN A 6 20.12 -0.88 -15.34
C GLN A 6 19.02 -0.84 -14.27
N ASP A 7 19.17 -1.63 -13.20
CA ASP A 7 18.28 -1.54 -12.06
C ASP A 7 18.34 -0.12 -11.47
N PRO A 8 17.19 0.49 -11.13
CA PRO A 8 17.19 1.72 -10.36
C PRO A 8 18.01 1.45 -9.10
N GLY A 9 19.02 2.29 -8.87
CA GLY A 9 19.82 2.21 -7.65
C GLY A 9 18.92 2.29 -6.41
N PRO A 10 19.41 1.85 -5.25
CA PRO A 10 18.64 1.95 -4.01
C PRO A 10 18.16 3.39 -3.81
N MET A 11 16.88 3.58 -3.43
CA MET A 11 16.29 4.90 -3.17
C MET A 11 16.91 5.65 -1.98
N ILE A 12 17.85 5.00 -1.28
CA ILE A 12 18.63 5.58 -0.19
C ILE A 12 19.90 6.19 -0.77
N SER A 13 20.06 7.50 -0.62
CA SER A 13 21.28 8.19 -1.04
C SER A 13 22.47 7.78 -0.15
N LYS A 14 23.69 7.90 -0.68
CA LYS A 14 24.93 7.61 0.07
C LYS A 14 25.11 8.48 1.32
N SER A 15 24.42 9.62 1.43
CA SER A 15 24.50 10.51 2.60
C SER A 15 23.58 10.09 3.76
N GLY A 16 22.79 9.02 3.59
CA GLY A 16 21.77 8.61 4.58
C GLY A 16 20.57 9.56 4.60
N GLN A 17 20.56 10.61 3.78
CA GLN A 17 19.38 11.45 3.59
C GLN A 17 18.48 10.78 2.55
N GLN A 18 17.24 10.50 2.95
CA GLN A 18 16.26 9.85 2.10
C GLN A 18 15.83 10.82 0.99
N SER A 19 15.93 10.37 -0.26
CA SER A 19 15.43 11.17 -1.38
C SER A 19 13.91 11.14 -1.35
N ARG A 20 13.29 12.32 -1.42
CA ARG A 20 11.84 12.48 -1.54
C ARG A 20 11.51 12.83 -2.99
N PHE A 21 10.45 12.22 -3.50
CA PHE A 21 10.04 12.34 -4.89
C PHE A 21 8.64 12.93 -5.00
N GLU A 22 8.33 13.60 -6.11
CA GLU A 22 6.94 13.92 -6.43
C GLU A 22 6.14 12.60 -6.46
N ALA A 23 4.95 12.60 -5.84
CA ALA A 23 4.24 11.36 -5.52
C ALA A 23 3.80 10.57 -6.76
N LEU A 24 3.36 11.23 -7.84
CA LEU A 24 2.97 10.55 -9.07
C LEU A 24 4.19 10.02 -9.81
N HIS A 25 5.30 10.77 -9.84
CA HIS A 25 6.55 10.28 -10.41
C HIS A 25 7.05 9.02 -9.68
N LEU A 26 7.02 9.03 -8.33
CA LEU A 26 7.35 7.85 -7.52
C LEU A 26 6.49 6.64 -7.89
N VAL A 27 5.18 6.85 -8.03
CA VAL A 27 4.24 5.78 -8.41
C VAL A 27 4.54 5.25 -9.80
N ASP A 28 4.79 6.11 -10.78
CA ASP A 28 5.08 5.69 -12.16
C ASP A 28 6.33 4.82 -12.24
N GLU A 29 7.42 5.24 -11.60
CA GLU A 29 8.66 4.44 -11.54
C GLU A 29 8.44 3.11 -10.80
N THR A 30 7.60 3.10 -9.76
CA THR A 30 7.25 1.89 -9.01
C THR A 30 6.43 0.91 -9.85
N ILE A 31 5.44 1.41 -10.60
CA ILE A 31 4.64 0.57 -11.51
C ILE A 31 5.55 0.00 -12.60
N VAL A 32 6.39 0.83 -13.24
CA VAL A 32 7.37 0.36 -14.22
C VAL A 32 8.31 -0.68 -13.61
N PHE A 33 8.64 -0.58 -12.33
CA PHE A 33 9.50 -1.55 -11.67
C PHE A 33 8.89 -2.95 -11.62
N PHE A 34 7.65 -3.12 -11.14
CA PHE A 34 7.05 -4.45 -10.96
C PHE A 34 6.22 -4.95 -12.15
N SER A 35 5.88 -4.10 -13.12
CA SER A 35 5.11 -4.49 -14.32
C SER A 35 5.97 -4.98 -15.49
N ARG A 36 7.31 -4.94 -15.37
CA ARG A 36 8.24 -5.43 -16.39
C ARG A 36 7.98 -6.88 -16.76
N SER A 37 8.32 -7.24 -17.99
CA SER A 37 8.36 -8.63 -18.42
C SER A 37 9.38 -9.40 -17.58
N ARG A 38 9.22 -10.72 -17.47
CA ARG A 38 10.16 -11.56 -16.71
C ARG A 38 11.57 -11.50 -17.31
N GLU A 39 11.66 -11.30 -18.62
CA GLU A 39 12.88 -11.17 -19.40
C GLU A 39 13.66 -9.89 -19.05
N ASP A 40 12.95 -8.83 -18.65
CA ASP A 40 13.53 -7.52 -18.32
C ASP A 40 13.85 -7.34 -16.81
N MET A 41 13.57 -8.36 -15.99
CA MET A 41 13.84 -8.34 -14.56
C MET A 41 15.25 -8.83 -14.24
N SER A 42 15.93 -8.15 -13.32
CA SER A 42 17.21 -8.63 -12.80
C SER A 42 17.05 -9.89 -11.94
N ARG A 43 18.13 -10.67 -11.77
CA ARG A 43 18.11 -11.92 -10.99
C ARG A 43 17.57 -11.73 -9.57
N SER A 44 18.02 -10.69 -8.87
CA SER A 44 17.58 -10.40 -7.49
C SER A 44 16.08 -10.13 -7.38
N ARG A 45 15.44 -9.69 -8.47
CA ARG A 45 13.99 -9.52 -8.57
C ARG A 45 13.28 -10.82 -8.90
N LEU A 46 13.85 -11.67 -9.75
CA LEU A 46 13.29 -12.99 -10.06
C LEU A 46 13.28 -13.90 -8.82
N ASP A 47 14.25 -13.73 -7.93
CA ASP A 47 14.35 -14.52 -6.70
C ASP A 47 13.25 -14.16 -5.68
N ALA A 48 12.78 -12.91 -5.64
CA ALA A 48 11.85 -12.45 -4.61
C ALA A 48 10.44 -13.10 -4.70
N PRO A 49 9.81 -13.24 -5.89
CA PRO A 49 8.62 -14.06 -6.05
C PRO A 49 8.85 -15.51 -5.63
N SER A 50 9.97 -16.12 -6.03
CA SER A 50 10.29 -17.51 -5.64
C SER A 50 10.46 -17.67 -4.12
N GLU A 51 11.12 -16.73 -3.46
CA GLU A 51 11.20 -16.68 -1.98
C GLU A 51 9.81 -16.50 -1.36
N PHE A 52 8.96 -15.66 -1.94
CA PHE A 52 7.58 -15.51 -1.50
C PHE A 52 6.80 -16.81 -1.68
N HIS A 53 6.91 -17.50 -2.81
CA HIS A 53 6.27 -18.81 -3.05
C HIS A 53 6.71 -19.87 -2.03
N ALA A 54 7.98 -19.87 -1.63
CA ALA A 54 8.47 -20.78 -0.60
C ALA A 54 7.83 -20.51 0.78
N LEU A 55 7.59 -19.24 1.13
CA LEU A 55 6.86 -18.85 2.34
C LEU A 55 5.34 -19.04 2.20
N LYS A 56 4.83 -18.90 0.97
CA LYS A 56 3.41 -18.74 0.63
C LYS A 56 2.57 -19.90 1.14
N ASN A 57 2.97 -21.14 0.96
CA ASN A 57 2.07 -22.26 1.21
C ASN A 57 1.62 -22.34 2.68
N GLY A 58 2.56 -22.28 3.63
CA GLY A 58 2.22 -22.27 5.05
C GLY A 58 1.57 -20.95 5.50
N LEU A 59 2.05 -19.82 4.99
CA LEU A 59 1.52 -18.50 5.36
C LEU A 59 0.09 -18.29 4.84
N VAL A 60 -0.21 -18.68 3.60
CA VAL A 60 -1.53 -18.54 2.99
C VAL A 60 -2.55 -19.42 3.68
N GLU A 61 -2.20 -20.66 4.01
CA GLU A 61 -3.09 -21.54 4.78
C GLU A 61 -3.41 -20.92 6.15
N ALA A 62 -2.39 -20.43 6.86
CA ALA A 62 -2.59 -19.77 8.14
C ALA A 62 -3.40 -18.46 8.02
N LEU A 63 -3.13 -17.65 6.99
CA LEU A 63 -3.90 -16.45 6.65
C LEU A 63 -5.29 -16.77 6.13
N ASN A 64 -5.64 -18.04 5.87
CA ASN A 64 -7.00 -18.41 5.47
C ASN A 64 -7.87 -18.85 6.65
N GLN A 65 -7.32 -18.90 7.86
CA GLN A 65 -8.06 -19.27 9.07
C GLN A 65 -9.02 -18.15 9.50
N GLY A 66 -10.12 -18.49 10.18
CA GLY A 66 -11.06 -17.47 10.67
C GLY A 66 -10.40 -16.44 11.59
N ASP A 67 -9.45 -16.89 12.40
CA ASP A 67 -8.56 -16.08 13.20
C ASP A 67 -7.11 -16.48 12.90
N CYS A 68 -6.28 -15.51 12.51
CA CYS A 68 -4.88 -15.76 12.17
C CYS A 68 -3.91 -15.09 13.15
N SER A 69 -4.34 -14.75 14.38
CA SER A 69 -3.47 -14.13 15.40
C SER A 69 -2.31 -15.01 15.84
N GLU A 70 -2.40 -16.33 15.63
CA GLU A 70 -1.35 -17.30 15.94
C GLU A 70 -0.16 -17.24 14.97
N ILE A 71 -0.30 -16.57 13.82
CA ILE A 71 0.82 -16.35 12.91
C ILE A 71 1.86 -15.47 13.64
N PRO A 72 3.11 -15.94 13.80
CA PRO A 72 4.13 -15.15 14.48
C PRO A 72 4.38 -13.81 13.77
N THR A 73 4.49 -12.73 14.53
CA THR A 73 4.85 -11.40 14.01
C THR A 73 6.09 -11.43 13.11
N ARG A 74 7.08 -12.27 13.43
CA ARG A 74 8.29 -12.46 12.60
C ARG A 74 7.93 -12.88 11.17
N ASP A 75 6.97 -13.78 11.01
CA ASP A 75 6.61 -14.33 9.71
C ASP A 75 5.82 -13.30 8.89
N MET A 76 4.99 -12.48 9.54
CA MET A 76 4.35 -11.32 8.92
C MET A 76 5.37 -10.23 8.51
N ARG A 77 6.39 -9.96 9.33
CA ARG A 77 7.49 -9.06 8.96
C ARG A 77 8.30 -9.60 7.78
N ASN A 78 8.51 -10.91 7.71
CA ASN A 78 9.13 -11.55 6.56
C ASN A 78 8.27 -11.39 5.30
N ALA A 79 6.95 -11.55 5.41
CA ALA A 79 6.03 -11.30 4.30
C ALA A 79 6.10 -9.83 3.84
N ILE A 80 6.07 -8.86 4.76
CA ILE A 80 6.24 -7.43 4.44
C ILE A 80 7.55 -7.17 3.69
N ARG A 81 8.68 -7.72 4.16
CA ARG A 81 9.98 -7.59 3.51
C ARG A 81 9.97 -8.14 2.09
N LEU A 82 9.34 -9.30 1.88
CA LEU A 82 9.25 -9.92 0.55
C LEU A 82 8.34 -9.12 -0.39
N LEU A 83 7.16 -8.71 0.07
CA LEU A 83 6.26 -7.83 -0.68
C LEU A 83 6.93 -6.50 -1.02
N GLY A 84 7.68 -5.92 -0.07
CA GLY A 84 8.55 -4.76 -0.27
C GLY A 84 9.53 -4.93 -1.42
N ARG A 85 10.19 -6.09 -1.52
CA ARG A 85 11.10 -6.42 -2.62
C ARG A 85 10.37 -6.61 -3.96
N VAL A 86 9.22 -7.27 -3.95
CA VAL A 86 8.45 -7.57 -5.18
C VAL A 86 7.83 -6.30 -5.78
N PHE A 87 7.24 -5.44 -4.95
CA PHE A 87 6.41 -4.33 -5.44
C PHE A 87 7.00 -2.95 -5.20
N PHE A 88 7.90 -2.78 -4.23
CA PHE A 88 8.33 -1.48 -3.75
C PHE A 88 9.86 -1.29 -3.82
N MET A 89 10.51 -1.90 -4.82
CA MET A 89 11.97 -1.79 -5.04
C MET A 89 12.84 -2.21 -3.84
N GLY A 90 12.28 -2.99 -2.91
CA GLY A 90 12.95 -3.33 -1.64
C GLY A 90 13.11 -2.13 -0.68
N ALA A 91 12.46 -1.00 -0.97
CA ALA A 91 12.61 0.23 -0.23
C ALA A 91 11.85 0.22 1.11
N ILE A 92 10.86 -0.67 1.25
CA ILE A 92 10.11 -0.90 2.49
C ILE A 92 10.34 -2.32 2.99
N GLY A 93 10.43 -2.48 4.32
CA GLY A 93 10.23 -3.77 4.99
C GLY A 93 11.25 -4.16 6.06
N GLN A 94 12.48 -3.65 6.01
CA GLN A 94 13.48 -3.96 7.07
C GLN A 94 13.08 -3.38 8.43
N ASP A 95 12.55 -2.15 8.38
CA ASP A 95 12.28 -1.31 9.55
C ASP A 95 10.80 -1.22 9.91
N VAL A 96 9.96 -2.05 9.29
CA VAL A 96 8.53 -2.10 9.55
C VAL A 96 8.25 -3.02 10.75
N ILE A 97 7.52 -2.49 11.72
CA ILE A 97 6.95 -3.23 12.84
C ILE A 97 5.56 -3.73 12.43
N PHE A 98 5.21 -4.94 12.86
CA PHE A 98 3.90 -5.52 12.60
C PHE A 98 3.29 -5.98 13.91
N ASP A 99 2.00 -5.71 14.12
CA ASP A 99 1.25 -6.17 15.27
C ASP A 99 -0.16 -6.64 14.83
N TRP A 100 -0.64 -7.73 15.43
CA TRP A 100 -2.06 -8.08 15.35
C TRP A 100 -2.84 -7.24 16.35
N GLU A 101 -3.92 -6.60 15.91
CA GLU A 101 -4.76 -5.77 16.76
C GLU A 101 -6.23 -6.03 16.43
N ARG A 102 -7.03 -6.44 17.42
CA ARG A 102 -8.46 -6.74 17.20
C ARG A 102 -9.29 -5.46 17.20
N ASP A 103 -8.81 -4.45 17.91
CA ASP A 103 -9.51 -3.20 18.20
C ASP A 103 -9.02 -2.02 17.33
N ILE A 104 -8.51 -2.29 16.12
CA ILE A 104 -8.03 -1.24 15.18
C ILE A 104 -9.12 -0.20 14.92
N GLY A 105 -10.38 -0.65 14.91
CA GLY A 105 -11.56 0.13 14.58
C GLY A 105 -12.40 0.59 15.75
N ARG A 106 -11.87 0.82 16.96
CA ARG A 106 -12.67 1.42 18.07
C ARG A 106 -13.36 2.74 17.69
N LEU A 107 -13.01 3.33 16.55
CA LEU A 107 -13.61 4.54 16.00
C LEU A 107 -14.42 4.32 14.71
N GLU A 108 -14.20 3.27 13.93
CA GLU A 108 -14.88 3.07 12.63
C GLU A 108 -15.01 1.59 12.25
N GLU A 109 -16.25 1.16 11.95
CA GLU A 109 -16.53 -0.19 11.48
C GLU A 109 -15.85 -0.47 10.13
N GLY A 110 -15.20 -1.64 10.01
CA GLY A 110 -14.67 -2.14 8.74
C GLY A 110 -13.21 -1.81 8.43
N ILE A 111 -12.47 -1.18 9.36
CA ILE A 111 -11.02 -1.03 9.22
C ILE A 111 -10.33 -2.39 9.45
N LEU A 112 -9.60 -2.85 8.44
CA LEU A 112 -8.92 -4.17 8.43
C LEU A 112 -7.43 -4.09 8.78
N GLY A 113 -6.84 -2.94 8.50
CA GLY A 113 -5.45 -2.64 8.77
C GLY A 113 -5.27 -1.15 9.00
N SER A 114 -4.12 -0.78 9.57
CA SER A 114 -3.75 0.62 9.74
C SER A 114 -2.23 0.75 9.78
N THR A 115 -1.73 1.81 9.16
CA THR A 115 -0.32 2.16 9.14
C THR A 115 -0.09 3.43 9.96
N HIS A 116 0.73 3.31 11.00
CA HIS A 116 1.20 4.45 11.78
C HIS A 116 2.67 4.74 11.46
N SER A 117 2.91 5.93 10.90
CA SER A 117 4.25 6.42 10.61
C SER A 117 4.70 7.43 11.66
N TYR A 118 5.87 7.24 12.25
CA TYR A 118 6.42 8.13 13.28
C TYR A 118 7.92 8.35 13.09
N LYS A 119 8.46 9.46 13.62
CA LYS A 119 9.90 9.71 13.60
C LYS A 119 10.55 9.14 14.85
N GLU A 120 11.61 8.37 14.66
CA GLU A 120 12.46 7.82 15.73
C GLU A 120 13.93 8.03 15.34
N SER A 121 14.69 8.72 16.18
CA SER A 121 16.12 9.00 15.94
C SER A 121 16.41 9.62 14.56
N GLY A 122 15.54 10.52 14.11
CA GLY A 122 15.66 11.22 12.82
C GLY A 122 15.26 10.40 11.59
N ARG A 123 14.85 9.13 11.76
CA ARG A 123 14.33 8.27 10.69
C ARG A 123 12.83 8.10 10.83
N ILE A 124 12.15 7.93 9.71
CA ILE A 124 10.74 7.54 9.74
C ILE A 124 10.69 6.02 9.97
N ARG A 125 9.76 5.60 10.82
CA ARG A 125 9.44 4.21 11.15
C ARG A 125 7.98 3.99 10.85
N HIS A 126 7.65 2.78 10.44
CA HIS A 126 6.27 2.38 10.19
C HIS A 126 5.89 1.21 11.08
N ARG A 127 4.68 1.28 11.64
CA ARG A 127 4.03 0.18 12.30
C ARG A 127 2.73 -0.13 11.60
N ILE A 128 2.58 -1.37 11.17
CA ILE A 128 1.38 -1.89 10.52
C ILE A 128 0.61 -2.74 11.55
N TYR A 129 -0.66 -2.41 11.71
CA TYR A 129 -1.61 -3.17 12.49
C TYR A 129 -2.55 -3.89 11.53
N MET A 130 -2.92 -5.14 11.82
CA MET A 130 -3.95 -5.87 11.08
C MET A 130 -4.93 -6.57 12.02
N ASN A 131 -6.20 -6.63 11.62
CA ASN A 131 -7.22 -7.35 12.37
C ASN A 131 -7.13 -8.85 12.04
N PRO A 132 -6.81 -9.72 13.03
CA PRO A 132 -6.58 -11.13 12.77
C PRO A 132 -7.86 -11.91 12.48
N SER A 133 -9.03 -11.40 12.87
CA SER A 133 -10.30 -12.16 12.87
C SER A 133 -11.36 -11.59 11.93
N HIS A 134 -10.99 -10.64 11.07
CA HIS A 134 -11.97 -10.06 10.18
C HIS A 134 -12.34 -11.00 9.03
N THR A 135 -13.62 -11.35 8.96
CA THR A 135 -14.17 -12.31 7.99
C THR A 135 -15.16 -11.69 6.99
N LYS A 136 -15.54 -10.42 7.13
CA LYS A 136 -16.49 -9.75 6.22
C LYS A 136 -15.79 -9.26 4.95
N VAL A 137 -15.11 -10.16 4.26
CA VAL A 137 -14.44 -9.87 2.99
C VAL A 137 -15.27 -10.39 1.82
N ARG A 138 -15.24 -9.65 0.71
CA ARG A 138 -15.98 -10.00 -0.53
C ARG A 138 -15.32 -11.15 -1.31
N THR A 139 -14.10 -11.51 -0.95
CA THR A 139 -13.31 -12.53 -1.63
C THR A 139 -13.67 -13.92 -1.14
N HIS A 140 -13.52 -14.93 -2.00
CA HIS A 140 -13.71 -16.32 -1.60
C HIS A 140 -12.58 -16.87 -0.71
N MET A 141 -11.45 -16.17 -0.67
CA MET A 141 -10.26 -16.53 0.12
C MET A 141 -9.91 -15.43 1.11
N LEU A 142 -9.94 -15.75 2.42
CA LEU A 142 -9.55 -14.81 3.48
C LEU A 142 -8.08 -14.41 3.33
N ALA A 143 -7.23 -15.34 2.90
CA ALA A 143 -5.82 -15.08 2.66
C ALA A 143 -5.59 -13.97 1.63
N SER A 144 -6.32 -13.98 0.51
CA SER A 144 -6.21 -12.94 -0.53
C SER A 144 -6.62 -11.57 -0.02
N ALA A 145 -7.71 -11.49 0.73
CA ALA A 145 -8.15 -10.22 1.32
C ALA A 145 -7.18 -9.69 2.38
N ARG A 146 -6.60 -10.57 3.21
CA ARG A 146 -5.57 -10.19 4.18
C ARG A 146 -4.27 -9.76 3.50
N VAL A 147 -3.83 -10.44 2.44
CA VAL A 147 -2.68 -9.99 1.63
C VAL A 147 -2.96 -8.65 0.95
N GLY A 148 -4.17 -8.45 0.42
CA GLY A 148 -4.61 -7.16 -0.13
C GLY A 148 -4.58 -6.04 0.92
N THR A 149 -5.07 -6.32 2.13
CA THR A 149 -4.97 -5.41 3.28
C THR A 149 -3.51 -5.12 3.64
N LEU A 150 -2.65 -6.13 3.69
CA LEU A 150 -1.24 -5.93 3.99
C LEU A 150 -0.55 -5.06 2.92
N LEU A 151 -0.83 -5.29 1.63
CA LEU A 151 -0.33 -4.46 0.53
C LEU A 151 -0.87 -3.02 0.61
N HIS A 152 -2.13 -2.83 0.99
CA HIS A 152 -2.73 -1.53 1.24
C HIS A 152 -1.93 -0.74 2.29
N GLU A 153 -1.61 -1.39 3.41
CA GLU A 153 -0.84 -0.76 4.49
C GLU A 153 0.64 -0.51 4.12
N ILE A 154 1.28 -1.45 3.41
CA ILE A 154 2.64 -1.24 2.88
C ILE A 154 2.66 -0.07 1.90
N LEU A 155 1.61 0.11 1.10
CA LEU A 155 1.50 1.24 0.17
C LEU A 155 1.43 2.58 0.91
N HIS A 156 0.67 2.66 2.00
CA HIS A 156 0.70 3.84 2.87
C HIS A 156 2.09 4.13 3.39
N ALA A 157 2.75 3.11 3.98
CA ALA A 157 4.12 3.26 4.47
C ALA A 157 5.07 3.77 3.38
N PHE A 158 4.99 3.20 2.18
CA PHE A 158 5.79 3.58 1.02
C PHE A 158 5.60 5.05 0.61
N LEU A 159 4.35 5.51 0.48
CA LEU A 159 4.09 6.90 0.12
C LEU A 159 4.52 7.87 1.22
N TYR A 160 4.26 7.56 2.49
CA TYR A 160 4.70 8.42 3.60
C TYR A 160 6.22 8.56 3.68
N GLU A 161 6.94 7.50 3.34
CA GLU A 161 8.39 7.42 3.42
C GLU A 161 9.07 8.21 2.29
N PHE A 162 8.62 7.98 1.06
CA PHE A 162 9.35 8.41 -0.13
C PHE A 162 8.70 9.55 -0.90
N ALA A 163 7.42 9.86 -0.67
CA ALA A 163 6.79 10.99 -1.31
C ALA A 163 7.14 12.32 -0.62
N CYS A 164 7.28 13.35 -1.43
CA CYS A 164 7.54 14.71 -1.01
C CYS A 164 6.30 15.33 -0.36
N ALA A 165 6.23 15.29 0.97
CA ALA A 165 5.14 15.90 1.73
C ALA A 165 5.06 17.44 1.60
N ASP A 166 6.18 18.08 1.22
CA ASP A 166 6.29 19.54 1.08
C ASP A 166 5.97 20.02 -0.35
N CYS A 167 5.72 19.10 -1.28
CA CYS A 167 5.39 19.43 -2.66
C CYS A 167 3.98 20.02 -2.72
N ILE A 168 3.77 21.02 -3.58
CA ILE A 168 2.47 21.71 -3.70
C ILE A 168 1.32 20.76 -4.06
N THR A 169 1.63 19.66 -4.74
CA THR A 169 0.67 18.61 -5.17
C THR A 169 0.43 17.53 -4.12
N ALA A 170 1.17 17.53 -3.00
CA ALA A 170 1.12 16.47 -1.99
C ALA A 170 -0.29 16.25 -1.40
N PRO A 171 -1.10 17.29 -1.08
CA PRO A 171 -2.44 17.09 -0.55
C PRO A 171 -3.37 16.31 -1.49
N ASP A 172 -3.26 16.53 -2.80
CA ASP A 172 -4.08 15.86 -3.81
C ASP A 172 -3.53 14.46 -4.15
N ASN A 173 -2.20 14.29 -4.16
CA ASN A 173 -1.58 13.06 -4.63
C ASN A 173 -1.43 12.03 -3.51
N ILE A 174 -1.06 12.43 -2.30
CA ILE A 174 -0.90 11.53 -1.14
C ILE A 174 -2.21 11.44 -0.35
N GLY A 175 -2.95 12.55 -0.26
CA GLY A 175 -4.15 12.67 0.57
C GLY A 175 -3.91 13.50 1.84
N GLY A 176 -4.95 13.63 2.65
CA GLY A 176 -4.95 14.40 3.89
C GLY A 176 -4.30 13.66 5.07
N LYS A 177 -4.79 13.91 6.29
CA LYS A 177 -4.50 13.09 7.47
C LYS A 177 -5.73 12.23 7.81
N GLY A 178 -5.52 11.01 8.29
CA GLY A 178 -6.57 10.10 8.76
C GLY A 178 -7.12 9.16 7.68
N ILE A 179 -8.43 8.93 7.66
CA ILE A 179 -9.10 8.03 6.69
C ILE A 179 -9.09 8.59 5.26
N GLN A 180 -8.66 9.84 5.07
CA GLN A 180 -8.62 10.54 3.77
C GLN A 180 -7.24 10.43 3.08
N ASN A 181 -6.48 9.39 3.41
CA ASN A 181 -5.09 9.17 2.98
C ASN A 181 -4.95 8.41 1.65
N HIS A 182 -5.96 8.50 0.80
CA HIS A 182 -6.07 7.79 -0.47
C HIS A 182 -6.10 8.79 -1.63
N GLY A 183 -5.04 9.60 -1.78
CA GLY A 183 -4.92 10.55 -2.90
C GLY A 183 -4.72 9.86 -4.26
N ARG A 184 -4.49 10.67 -5.32
CA ARG A 184 -4.29 10.17 -6.69
C ARG A 184 -3.19 9.11 -6.81
N ALA A 185 -2.05 9.35 -6.14
CA ALA A 185 -0.90 8.45 -6.18
C ALA A 185 -1.24 7.11 -5.52
N TRP A 186 -1.95 7.14 -4.38
CA TRP A 186 -2.43 5.93 -3.71
C TRP A 186 -3.33 5.11 -4.63
N HIS A 187 -4.35 5.72 -5.22
CA HIS A 187 -5.27 5.01 -6.10
C HIS A 187 -4.55 4.44 -7.34
N ARG A 188 -3.70 5.23 -8.00
CA ARG A 188 -2.98 4.79 -9.21
C ARG A 188 -2.08 3.58 -8.91
N LEU A 189 -1.32 3.61 -7.82
CA LEU A 189 -0.47 2.49 -7.44
C LEU A 189 -1.29 1.27 -6.99
N ALA A 190 -2.36 1.49 -6.22
CA ALA A 190 -3.25 0.42 -5.79
C ALA A 190 -3.91 -0.28 -6.99
N GLN A 191 -4.26 0.45 -8.06
CA GLN A 191 -4.82 -0.15 -9.28
C GLN A 191 -3.87 -1.14 -9.92
N ALA A 192 -2.60 -0.74 -10.02
CA ALA A 192 -1.57 -1.57 -10.60
C ALA A 192 -1.32 -2.78 -9.68
N LEU A 193 -1.34 -2.63 -8.36
CA LEU A 193 -1.24 -3.78 -7.46
C LEU A 193 -2.43 -4.74 -7.62
N ASP A 194 -3.68 -4.26 -7.68
CA ASP A 194 -4.86 -5.10 -7.94
C ASP A 194 -4.70 -5.89 -9.26
N GLN A 195 -4.09 -5.28 -10.28
CA GLN A 195 -3.89 -5.90 -11.59
C GLN A 195 -2.73 -6.93 -11.61
N TYR A 196 -1.60 -6.61 -10.98
CA TYR A 196 -0.35 -7.39 -11.12
C TYR A 196 -0.08 -8.32 -9.94
N ALA A 197 -0.49 -7.96 -8.72
CA ALA A 197 -0.22 -8.77 -7.53
C ALA A 197 -0.85 -10.18 -7.60
N PRO A 198 -2.09 -10.37 -8.11
CA PRO A 198 -2.64 -11.72 -8.22
C PRO A 198 -1.78 -12.67 -9.05
N LYS A 199 -1.19 -12.16 -10.14
CA LYS A 199 -0.34 -12.94 -11.04
C LYS A 199 1.04 -13.18 -10.44
N LEU A 200 1.66 -12.14 -9.88
CA LEU A 200 3.01 -12.22 -9.32
C LEU A 200 3.08 -13.03 -8.03
N LEU A 201 2.00 -13.09 -7.26
CA LEU A 201 1.91 -13.88 -6.02
C LEU A 201 1.17 -15.20 -6.24
N GLU A 202 0.62 -15.44 -7.44
CA GLU A 202 -0.28 -16.56 -7.77
C GLU A 202 -1.43 -16.70 -6.75
N LEU A 203 -2.00 -15.58 -6.33
CA LEU A 203 -3.12 -15.52 -5.37
C LEU A 203 -4.30 -14.84 -6.05
N PRO A 204 -5.47 -15.49 -6.18
CA PRO A 204 -6.62 -14.88 -6.83
C PRO A 204 -7.18 -13.73 -5.98
N ASP A 205 -7.92 -12.83 -6.60
CA ASP A 205 -8.80 -11.87 -5.92
C ASP A 205 -8.13 -11.01 -4.84
N ILE A 206 -6.89 -10.56 -5.08
CA ILE A 206 -6.26 -9.51 -4.25
C ILE A 206 -6.95 -8.18 -4.60
N ASP A 207 -7.59 -7.57 -3.61
CA ASP A 207 -8.27 -6.28 -3.71
C ASP A 207 -7.77 -5.37 -2.59
N LEU A 208 -7.17 -4.24 -2.96
CA LEU A 208 -6.72 -3.19 -2.04
C LEU A 208 -7.88 -2.30 -1.55
N SER A 209 -9.13 -2.65 -1.87
CA SER A 209 -10.36 -1.97 -1.50
C SER A 209 -10.48 -0.55 -2.08
N ARG A 210 -10.00 -0.36 -3.31
CA ARG A 210 -10.02 0.94 -4.01
C ARG A 210 -11.42 1.53 -4.19
N LEU A 211 -12.41 0.69 -4.49
CA LEU A 211 -13.80 1.14 -4.65
C LEU A 211 -14.42 1.55 -3.33
N VAL A 212 -14.13 0.80 -2.26
CA VAL A 212 -14.64 1.10 -0.91
C VAL A 212 -14.05 2.41 -0.40
N THR A 213 -12.74 2.62 -0.57
CA THR A 213 -12.07 3.87 -0.19
C THR A 213 -12.64 5.07 -0.96
N LEU A 214 -12.82 4.95 -2.27
CA LEU A 214 -13.44 6.01 -3.08
C LEU A 214 -14.90 6.29 -2.66
N ARG A 215 -15.70 5.26 -2.41
CA ARG A 215 -17.10 5.45 -1.98
C ARG A 215 -17.18 6.13 -0.61
N ASN A 216 -16.43 5.63 0.38
CA ASN A 216 -16.40 6.21 1.72
C ASN A 216 -15.97 7.69 1.66
N TRP A 217 -15.08 8.03 0.74
CA TRP A 217 -14.69 9.40 0.46
C TRP A 217 -15.85 10.25 -0.08
N VAL A 218 -16.61 9.75 -1.06
CA VAL A 218 -17.77 10.47 -1.62
C VAL A 218 -18.80 10.74 -0.53
N GLU A 219 -19.13 9.72 0.27
CA GLU A 219 -20.12 9.80 1.35
C GLU A 219 -19.72 10.87 2.38
N ARG A 220 -18.48 10.82 2.91
CA ARG A 220 -17.99 11.84 3.86
C ARG A 220 -17.91 13.24 3.26
N SER A 221 -17.59 13.35 1.97
CA SER A 221 -17.56 14.64 1.28
C SER A 221 -18.95 15.25 1.16
N GLN A 222 -20.00 14.43 1.09
CA GLN A 222 -21.39 14.89 1.09
C GLN A 222 -21.82 15.31 2.50
N GLU A 223 -21.47 14.52 3.52
CA GLU A 223 -21.74 14.82 4.94
C GLU A 223 -21.08 16.15 5.36
N ALA A 224 -19.79 16.32 5.08
CA ALA A 224 -19.06 17.55 5.41
C ALA A 224 -19.70 18.80 4.75
N ARG A 225 -20.21 18.68 3.51
CA ARG A 225 -20.94 19.78 2.86
C ARG A 225 -22.27 20.07 3.54
N ALA A 226 -22.99 19.03 3.99
CA ALA A 226 -24.22 19.20 4.74
C ALA A 226 -23.99 19.92 6.08
N GLU A 227 -22.81 19.72 6.69
CA GLU A 227 -22.38 20.39 7.92
C GLU A 227 -21.78 21.80 7.70
N GLY A 228 -21.79 22.30 6.47
CA GLY A 228 -21.31 23.65 6.14
C GLY A 228 -19.80 23.77 5.97
N ALA A 229 -19.07 22.65 5.80
CA ALA A 229 -17.67 22.70 5.41
C ALA A 229 -17.54 23.38 4.03
N GLY A 230 -16.70 24.41 3.96
CA GLY A 230 -16.43 25.11 2.72
C GLY A 230 -15.81 24.17 1.68
N PRO A 231 -16.02 24.42 0.37
CA PRO A 231 -15.50 23.57 -0.70
C PRO A 231 -13.96 23.49 -0.73
N ASN A 232 -13.24 24.37 -0.02
CA ASN A 232 -11.78 24.48 0.01
C ASN A 232 -11.20 24.33 1.42
N ASP A 233 -11.77 23.49 2.28
CA ASP A 233 -11.17 23.26 3.61
C ASP A 233 -9.75 22.65 3.54
N GLY A 234 -9.30 22.27 2.35
CA GLY A 234 -7.94 21.82 2.04
C GLY A 234 -7.61 20.44 2.60
N ARG A 235 -8.60 19.73 3.15
CA ARG A 235 -8.37 18.46 3.85
C ARG A 235 -8.58 17.25 2.96
N VAL A 236 -9.26 17.43 1.82
CA VAL A 236 -9.85 16.33 1.06
C VAL A 236 -9.54 16.46 -0.43
N TRP A 237 -8.71 15.54 -0.97
CA TRP A 237 -8.55 15.39 -2.43
C TRP A 237 -9.92 15.13 -3.07
N LYS A 238 -10.29 15.86 -4.13
CA LYS A 238 -11.53 15.64 -4.89
C LYS A 238 -11.21 15.06 -6.26
N PRO A 239 -11.47 13.77 -6.54
CA PRO A 239 -11.31 13.23 -7.88
C PRO A 239 -12.18 13.99 -8.87
N SER A 240 -11.56 14.52 -9.91
CA SER A 240 -12.26 14.99 -11.10
C SER A 240 -12.82 13.81 -11.88
N ILE A 241 -13.76 14.06 -12.80
CA ILE A 241 -14.23 13.02 -13.75
C ILE A 241 -13.04 12.42 -14.52
N HIS A 242 -12.06 13.25 -14.87
CA HIS A 242 -10.84 12.79 -15.52
C HIS A 242 -10.02 11.84 -14.63
N ASP A 243 -9.91 12.13 -13.33
CA ASP A 243 -9.25 11.21 -12.39
C ASP A 243 -10.01 9.89 -12.29
N LEU A 244 -11.34 9.92 -12.23
CA LEU A 244 -12.14 8.69 -12.17
C LEU A 244 -11.97 7.81 -13.42
N HIS A 245 -11.96 8.42 -14.61
CA HIS A 245 -11.70 7.71 -15.87
C HIS A 245 -10.29 7.13 -15.91
N ASN A 246 -9.26 7.92 -15.56
CA ASN A 246 -7.87 7.46 -15.55
C ASN A 246 -7.62 6.35 -14.51
N LEU A 247 -8.36 6.38 -13.41
CA LEU A 247 -8.32 5.36 -12.37
C LEU A 247 -9.23 4.16 -12.69
N GLY A 248 -9.91 4.13 -13.84
CA GLY A 248 -10.75 3.01 -14.27
C GLY A 248 -12.01 2.79 -13.43
N PHE A 249 -12.57 3.86 -12.86
CA PHE A 249 -13.85 3.80 -12.13
C PHE A 249 -15.07 4.06 -13.03
N VAL A 250 -14.87 4.63 -14.22
CA VAL A 250 -15.90 5.04 -15.19
C VAL A 250 -15.44 4.72 -16.60
#